data_AF-A0AAV2R9J8-F1
#
_entry.id   AF-A0AAV2R9J8-F1
#
_cell.length_a   1.000
_cell.length_b   1.000
_cell.length_c   1.000
_cell.angle_alpha   90.00
_cell.angle_beta   90.00
_cell.angle_gamma   90.00
#
_symmetry.space_group_name_H-M   'P 1'
#
loop_
_entity.id
_entity.type
_entity.pdbx_description
1 polymer ?
#
loop_
_entity_poly.entity_id
_entity_poly.type
_entity_poly.pdbx_seq_one_letter_code
_entity_poly.pdbx_strand_id
1 'polypeptide(L)'
;LLFRSSHASPGVSGNNGLDLGDAHLNAELQEKYIDLMCQINPTQVYAYLKAASGYRLEQTLQICRKHEQQESIAFLLERAGDIKGAFEILLDILKERVNKLLSSLEEDSNNSSETLLLGHVQAQVVKLVRVCQLGSSQL
;
A
#
# COMPACT_ATOMS: atom_id res chain seq x y z
N LEU A 1 -47.65 -0.64 40.12
CA LEU A 1 -47.11 0.22 41.22
C LEU A 1 -45.69 0.62 40.79
N LEU A 2 -45.54 1.71 40.04
CA LEU A 2 -45.12 3.05 40.53
C LEU A 2 -43.73 2.98 41.19
N PHE A 3 -42.66 3.56 40.63
CA PHE A 3 -42.51 5.00 40.45
C PHE A 3 -41.58 5.40 39.28
N ARG A 4 -42.02 6.39 38.51
CA ARG A 4 -41.20 7.33 37.75
C ARG A 4 -40.34 8.15 38.73
N SER A 5 -39.11 8.47 38.36
CA SER A 5 -38.55 9.78 38.71
C SER A 5 -37.72 10.32 37.57
N SER A 6 -38.17 11.46 37.06
CA SER A 6 -37.50 12.32 36.10
C SER A 6 -36.34 13.04 36.79
N HIS A 7 -35.18 13.11 36.13
CA HIS A 7 -34.29 14.24 36.33
C HIS A 7 -33.78 14.71 34.97
N ALA A 8 -34.39 15.79 34.49
CA ALA A 8 -33.92 16.57 33.37
C ALA A 8 -32.97 17.65 33.90
N SER A 9 -31.81 17.83 33.25
CA SER A 9 -30.97 19.04 33.23
C SER A 9 -29.76 18.78 32.32
N PRO A 10 -29.10 19.81 31.79
CA PRO A 10 -29.56 20.72 30.75
C PRO A 10 -28.79 20.47 29.44
N GLY A 11 -29.32 20.99 28.34
CA GLY A 11 -28.68 20.88 27.03
C GLY A 11 -27.26 21.45 27.00
N VAL A 12 -26.34 20.65 26.47
CA VAL A 12 -25.16 21.18 25.80
C VAL A 12 -25.56 21.43 24.36
N SER A 13 -26.12 22.61 24.12
CA SER A 13 -26.02 23.25 22.81
C SER A 13 -24.64 23.90 22.78
N GLY A 14 -23.71 23.24 22.09
CA GLY A 14 -22.32 23.63 22.03
C GLY A 14 -21.73 23.15 20.71
N ASN A 15 -22.00 23.92 19.67
CA ASN A 15 -21.34 23.90 18.38
C ASN A 15 -19.83 23.67 18.54
N ASN A 16 -19.23 22.74 17.80
CA ASN A 16 -17.79 22.68 17.58
C ASN A 16 -17.51 21.95 16.26
N GLY A 17 -17.47 22.73 15.17
CA GLY A 17 -16.93 22.32 13.88
C GLY A 17 -15.40 22.15 13.94
N LEU A 18 -14.94 21.18 14.73
CA LEU A 18 -13.54 20.85 14.98
C LEU A 18 -13.38 19.35 14.69
N ASP A 19 -13.05 18.95 13.46
CA ASP A 19 -12.58 17.57 13.22
C ASP A 19 -11.92 17.38 11.84
N LEU A 20 -12.34 18.17 10.84
CA LEU A 20 -11.81 18.02 9.48
C LEU A 20 -10.38 18.55 9.32
N GLY A 21 -10.01 19.59 10.08
CA GLY A 21 -8.69 20.24 9.99
C GLY A 21 -7.54 19.36 10.51
N ASP A 22 -7.73 18.73 11.68
CA ASP A 22 -6.71 17.89 12.31
C ASP A 22 -6.48 16.59 11.53
N ALA A 23 -7.55 15.98 11.00
CA ALA A 23 -7.44 14.81 10.15
C ALA A 23 -6.69 15.11 8.84
N HIS A 24 -6.92 16.28 8.25
CA HIS A 24 -6.24 16.70 7.02
C HIS A 24 -4.73 16.94 7.24
N LEU A 25 -4.39 17.68 8.29
CA LEU A 25 -3.00 17.93 8.68
C LEU A 25 -2.26 16.62 8.98
N ASN A 26 -2.93 15.67 9.63
CA ASN A 26 -2.36 14.36 9.92
C ASN A 26 -2.09 13.54 8.63
N ALA A 27 -2.97 13.63 7.63
CA ALA A 27 -2.77 12.98 6.33
C ALA A 27 -1.59 13.59 5.56
N GLU A 28 -1.47 14.92 5.53
CA GLU A 28 -0.35 15.61 4.90
C GLU A 28 0.99 15.30 5.57
N LEU A 29 1.00 15.17 6.90
CA LEU A 29 2.18 14.74 7.64
C LEU A 29 2.58 13.31 7.27
N GLN A 30 1.62 12.39 7.16
CA GLN A 30 1.89 11.02 6.71
C GLN A 30 2.43 10.99 5.27
N GLU A 31 1.84 11.75 4.36
CA GLU A 31 2.32 11.90 2.98
C GLU A 31 3.76 12.40 2.96
N LYS A 32 4.09 13.41 3.77
CA LYS A 32 5.47 13.92 3.85
C LYS A 32 6.44 12.88 4.40
N TYR A 33 6.03 12.12 5.40
CA TYR A 33 6.82 11.03 5.95
C TYR A 33 7.07 9.93 4.90
N ILE A 34 6.06 9.58 4.10
CA ILE A 34 6.19 8.62 2.99
C ILE A 34 7.14 9.15 1.92
N ASP A 35 7.02 10.43 1.51
CA ASP A 35 7.92 11.07 0.54
C ASP A 35 9.39 11.05 1.01
N LEU A 36 9.63 11.27 2.31
CA LEU A 36 10.96 11.13 2.92
C LEU A 36 11.43 9.67 2.96
N MET A 37 10.54 8.73 3.28
CA MET A 37 10.86 7.31 3.30
C MET A 37 11.26 6.80 1.91
N CYS A 38 10.58 7.24 0.85
CA CYS A 38 10.97 6.93 -0.52
C CYS A 38 12.42 7.34 -0.84
N GLN A 39 12.86 8.48 -0.30
CA GLN A 39 14.22 9.02 -0.53
C GLN A 39 15.29 8.32 0.30
N ILE A 40 14.99 8.05 1.58
CA ILE A 40 15.98 7.61 2.56
C ILE A 40 15.99 6.09 2.71
N ASN A 41 14.83 5.45 2.57
CA ASN A 41 14.65 4.03 2.84
C ASN A 41 13.55 3.40 1.98
N PRO A 42 13.75 3.36 0.64
CA PRO A 42 12.71 2.97 -0.31
C PRO A 42 12.18 1.54 -0.09
N THR A 43 13.02 0.63 0.42
CA THR A 43 12.64 -0.78 0.65
C THR A 43 11.56 -0.94 1.71
N GLN A 44 11.38 0.03 2.62
CA GLN A 44 10.37 -0.03 3.68
C GLN A 44 9.02 0.57 3.30
N VAL A 45 8.94 1.32 2.19
CA VAL A 45 7.72 2.06 1.81
C VAL A 45 6.53 1.11 1.68
N TYR A 46 6.68 0.00 0.96
CA TYR A 46 5.60 -0.97 0.78
C TYR A 46 5.11 -1.58 2.10
N ALA A 47 6.04 -1.94 2.99
CA ALA A 47 5.71 -2.50 4.30
C ALA A 47 4.97 -1.47 5.17
N TYR A 48 5.42 -0.22 5.17
CA TYR A 48 4.78 0.87 5.87
C TYR A 48 3.36 1.12 5.36
N LEU A 49 3.16 1.22 4.05
CA LEU A 49 1.84 1.47 3.45
C LEU A 49 0.80 0.39 3.78
N LYS A 50 1.25 -0.86 3.97
CA LYS A 50 0.39 -1.96 4.42
C LYS A 50 -0.04 -1.85 5.88
N ALA A 51 0.83 -1.32 6.74
CA ALA A 51 0.61 -1.26 8.19
C ALA A 51 -0.06 0.05 8.63
N ALA A 52 0.22 1.15 7.94
CA ALA A 52 -0.30 2.46 8.24
C ALA A 52 -1.69 2.69 7.64
N SER A 53 -2.43 3.61 8.24
CA SER A 53 -3.71 4.14 7.75
C SER A 53 -3.78 5.65 8.01
N GLY A 54 -4.63 6.36 7.27
CA GLY A 54 -4.85 7.79 7.44
C GLY A 54 -4.24 8.66 6.34
N TYR A 55 -3.42 8.08 5.45
CA TYR A 55 -2.90 8.77 4.29
C TYR A 55 -3.97 8.82 3.19
N ARG A 56 -3.95 9.88 2.39
CA ARG A 56 -4.83 9.95 1.22
C ARG A 56 -4.25 9.12 0.09
N LEU A 57 -5.08 8.27 -0.49
CA LEU A 57 -4.66 7.26 -1.46
C LEU A 57 -4.05 7.90 -2.72
N GLU A 58 -4.71 8.90 -3.30
CA GLU A 58 -4.30 9.55 -4.55
C GLU A 58 -2.96 10.30 -4.41
N GLN A 59 -2.81 11.10 -3.35
CA GLN A 59 -1.60 11.86 -3.07
C GLN A 59 -0.42 10.91 -2.80
N THR A 60 -0.66 9.85 -2.04
CA THR A 60 0.36 8.83 -1.74
C THR A 60 0.78 8.06 -2.99
N LEU A 61 -0.18 7.74 -3.87
CA LEU A 61 0.09 7.13 -5.18
C LEU A 61 1.00 8.03 -6.03
N GLN A 62 0.72 9.33 -6.06
CA GLN A 62 1.55 10.28 -6.80
C GLN A 62 2.97 10.41 -6.24
N ILE A 63 3.12 10.38 -4.91
CA ILE A 63 4.44 10.32 -4.25
C ILE A 63 5.19 9.05 -4.67
N CYS A 64 4.54 7.88 -4.63
CA CYS A 64 5.17 6.62 -5.00
C CYS A 64 5.57 6.59 -6.49
N ARG A 65 4.75 7.17 -7.38
CA ARG A 65 5.08 7.34 -8.81
C ARG A 65 6.31 8.22 -9.03
N LYS A 66 6.39 9.35 -8.32
CA LYS A 66 7.54 10.27 -8.38
C LYS A 66 8.87 9.58 -8.05
N HIS A 67 8.85 8.59 -7.17
CA HIS A 67 10.03 7.84 -6.72
C HIS A 67 10.12 6.41 -7.28
N GLU A 68 9.33 6.10 -8.31
CA GLU A 68 9.34 4.80 -9.01
C GLU A 68 9.18 3.59 -8.07
N GLN A 69 8.40 3.73 -6.99
CA GLN A 69 8.19 2.66 -6.00
C GLN A 69 7.19 1.62 -6.51
N GLN A 70 7.56 0.83 -7.51
CA GLN A 70 6.66 -0.05 -8.28
C GLN A 70 5.76 -0.96 -7.42
N GLU A 71 6.31 -1.67 -6.42
CA GLU A 71 5.49 -2.52 -5.54
C GLU A 71 4.46 -1.73 -4.73
N SER A 72 4.84 -0.53 -4.25
CA SER A 72 3.96 0.38 -3.53
C SER A 72 2.88 0.96 -4.45
N ILE A 73 3.23 1.31 -5.68
CA ILE A 73 2.30 1.81 -6.70
C ILE A 73 1.24 0.73 -6.98
N ALA A 74 1.65 -0.51 -7.26
CA ALA A 74 0.72 -1.61 -7.51
C ALA A 74 -0.26 -1.82 -6.34
N PHE A 75 0.24 -1.81 -5.11
CA PHE A 75 -0.59 -1.92 -3.91
C PHE A 75 -1.62 -0.80 -3.77
N LEU A 76 -1.23 0.44 -4.04
CA LEU A 76 -2.14 1.58 -3.96
C LEU A 76 -3.18 1.55 -5.09
N LEU A 77 -2.81 1.07 -6.28
CA LEU A 77 -3.75 0.84 -7.39
C LEU A 77 -4.77 -0.25 -7.04
N GLU A 78 -4.35 -1.36 -6.42
CA GLU A 78 -5.29 -2.38 -5.91
C GLU A 78 -6.33 -1.76 -4.96
N ARG A 79 -5.87 -0.91 -4.03
CA ARG A 79 -6.74 -0.22 -3.07
C ARG A 79 -7.64 0.82 -3.73
N ALA A 80 -7.22 1.39 -4.85
CA ALA A 80 -8.00 2.34 -5.64
C ALA A 80 -9.06 1.64 -6.52
N GLY A 81 -9.02 0.30 -6.61
CA GLY A 81 -9.87 -0.49 -7.49
C GLY A 81 -9.33 -0.63 -8.92
N ASP A 82 -8.15 -0.06 -9.22
CA ASP A 82 -7.46 -0.27 -10.50
C ASP A 82 -6.67 -1.57 -10.48
N ILE A 83 -7.41 -2.68 -10.49
CA ILE A 83 -6.86 -4.04 -10.45
C ILE A 83 -5.99 -4.31 -11.68
N LYS A 84 -6.38 -3.79 -12.85
CA LYS A 84 -5.65 -3.97 -14.10
C LYS A 84 -4.30 -3.28 -14.06
N GLY A 85 -4.25 -2.00 -13.66
CA GLY A 85 -3.01 -1.25 -13.53
C GLY A 85 -2.07 -1.88 -12.49
N ALA A 86 -2.60 -2.37 -11.36
CA ALA A 86 -1.81 -3.11 -10.39
C ALA A 86 -1.20 -4.39 -10.99
N PHE A 87 -2.00 -5.17 -11.73
CA PHE A 87 -1.55 -6.40 -12.38
C PHE A 87 -0.42 -6.14 -13.38
N GLU A 88 -0.56 -5.12 -14.23
CA GLU A 88 0.46 -4.77 -15.24
C GLU A 88 1.82 -4.47 -14.59
N ILE A 89 1.82 -3.66 -13.52
CA ILE A 89 3.06 -3.36 -12.78
C ILE A 89 3.66 -4.61 -12.14
N LEU A 90 2.84 -5.44 -11.47
CA LEU A 90 3.34 -6.67 -10.84
C LEU A 90 3.91 -7.66 -11.86
N LEU A 91 3.34 -7.69 -13.07
CA LEU A 91 3.81 -8.52 -14.17
C LEU A 91 5.16 -8.03 -14.70
N ASP A 92 5.36 -6.72 -14.82
CA ASP A 92 6.64 -6.17 -15.25
C ASP A 92 7.76 -6.42 -14.24
N ILE A 93 7.47 -6.30 -12.94
CA ILE A 93 8.40 -6.72 -11.87
C ILE A 93 8.72 -8.22 -11.97
N LEU A 94 7.74 -9.07 -12.29
CA LEU A 94 7.98 -10.49 -12.49
C LEU A 94 8.94 -10.74 -13.66
N LYS A 95 8.72 -10.09 -14.81
CA LYS A 95 9.62 -10.18 -15.97
C LYS A 95 11.04 -9.77 -15.61
N GLU A 96 11.21 -8.66 -14.88
CA GLU A 96 12.52 -8.19 -14.43
C GLU A 96 13.21 -9.23 -13.54
N ARG A 97 12.49 -9.83 -12.58
CA ARG A 97 13.03 -10.87 -11.68
C ARG A 97 13.42 -12.15 -12.42
N VAL A 98 12.59 -12.58 -13.37
CA VAL A 98 12.89 -13.74 -14.22
C VAL A 98 14.13 -13.49 -15.07
N ASN A 99 14.25 -12.29 -15.67
CA ASN A 99 15.44 -11.93 -16.44
C ASN A 99 16.70 -11.91 -15.56
N LYS A 100 16.62 -11.36 -14.35
CA LYS A 100 17.74 -11.39 -13.38
C LYS A 100 18.14 -12.82 -13.01
N LEU A 101 17.16 -13.71 -12.79
CA LEU A 101 17.42 -15.12 -12.53
C LEU A 101 18.09 -15.79 -13.74
N LEU A 102 17.62 -15.54 -14.95
CA LEU A 102 18.20 -16.11 -16.16
C LEU A 102 19.66 -15.65 -16.35
N SER A 103 19.93 -14.36 -16.21
CA SER A 103 21.29 -13.83 -16.30
C SER A 103 22.22 -14.42 -15.23
N SER A 104 21.73 -14.66 -14.01
CA SER A 104 22.54 -15.31 -12.97
C SER A 104 22.83 -16.79 -13.25
N LEU A 105 21.98 -17.47 -14.05
CA LEU A 105 22.20 -18.87 -14.43
C LEU A 105 23.19 -19.01 -15.60
N GLU A 106 23.32 -17.97 -16.42
CA GLU A 106 24.32 -17.90 -17.50
C GLU A 106 25.72 -17.60 -16.97
N GLU A 107 25.82 -16.97 -15.79
CA GLU A 107 27.07 -16.73 -15.07
C GLU A 107 27.34 -17.93 -14.13
N ASP A 108 28.37 -18.75 -14.38
CA ASP A 108 28.73 -19.99 -13.66
C ASP A 108 29.04 -19.80 -12.14
N SER A 109 28.14 -19.25 -11.32
CA SER A 109 28.40 -18.92 -9.91
C SER A 109 27.22 -19.14 -8.95
N ASN A 110 27.50 -19.96 -7.91
CA ASN A 110 26.80 -20.11 -6.63
C ASN A 110 25.26 -20.28 -6.61
N ASN A 111 24.82 -21.54 -6.46
CA ASN A 111 23.43 -21.98 -6.22
C ASN A 111 22.65 -21.22 -5.11
N SER A 112 23.34 -20.66 -4.12
CA SER A 112 22.69 -19.92 -3.03
C SER A 112 22.01 -18.62 -3.50
N SER A 113 22.60 -17.94 -4.50
CA SER A 113 22.03 -16.71 -5.08
C SER A 113 20.79 -17.02 -5.93
N GLU A 114 20.88 -18.09 -6.73
CA GLU A 114 19.78 -18.60 -7.55
C GLU A 114 18.57 -18.99 -6.72
N THR A 115 18.79 -19.66 -5.58
CA THR A 115 17.71 -20.06 -4.67
C THR A 115 16.94 -18.85 -4.13
N LEU A 116 17.65 -17.75 -3.81
CA LEU A 116 17.05 -16.51 -3.33
C LEU A 116 16.29 -15.78 -4.46
N LEU A 117 16.86 -15.71 -5.66
CA LEU A 117 16.22 -15.11 -6.83
C LEU A 117 14.95 -15.88 -7.22
N LEU A 118 14.99 -17.21 -7.18
CA LEU A 118 13.81 -18.06 -7.37
C LEU A 118 12.75 -17.77 -6.32
N GLY A 119 13.14 -17.60 -5.06
CA GLY A 119 12.24 -17.17 -3.98
C GLY A 119 11.54 -15.84 -4.29
N HIS A 120 12.26 -14.86 -4.86
CA HIS A 120 11.67 -13.58 -5.29
C HIS A 120 10.67 -13.74 -6.45
N VAL A 121 10.95 -14.62 -7.41
CA VAL A 121 10.03 -14.95 -8.51
C VAL A 121 8.76 -15.61 -7.94
N GLN A 122 8.92 -16.61 -7.08
CA GLN A 122 7.80 -17.30 -6.42
C GLN A 122 6.91 -16.33 -5.65
N ALA A 123 7.51 -15.46 -4.82
CA ALA A 123 6.78 -14.45 -4.07
C ALA A 123 5.99 -13.49 -4.99
N GLN A 124 6.55 -13.15 -6.15
CA GLN A 124 5.89 -12.28 -7.12
C GLN A 124 4.71 -12.95 -7.82
N VAL A 125 4.83 -14.23 -8.18
CA VAL A 125 3.73 -15.01 -8.74
C VAL A 125 2.57 -15.10 -7.74
N VAL A 126 2.84 -15.29 -6.45
CA VAL A 126 1.81 -15.28 -5.40
C VAL A 126 1.06 -13.95 -5.36
N LYS A 127 1.76 -12.81 -5.50
CA LYS A 127 1.11 -11.48 -5.59
C LYS A 127 0.20 -11.37 -6.82
N LEU A 128 0.67 -11.82 -7.99
CA LEU A 128 -0.13 -11.81 -9.22
C LEU A 128 -1.40 -12.65 -9.09
N VAL A 129 -1.29 -13.87 -8.55
CA VAL A 129 -2.46 -14.74 -8.33
C VAL A 129 -3.48 -14.06 -7.42
N ARG A 130 -3.04 -13.41 -6.34
CA ARG A 130 -3.91 -12.65 -5.44
C ARG A 130 -4.65 -11.53 -6.17
N VAL A 131 -3.97 -10.73 -6.99
CA VAL A 131 -4.60 -9.63 -7.74
C VAL A 131 -5.63 -10.16 -8.72
N CYS A 132 -5.35 -11.26 -9.41
CA CYS A 132 -6.33 -11.93 -10.28
C CYS A 132 -7.56 -12.40 -9.51
N GLN A 133 -7.37 -13.02 -8.34
CA GLN A 133 -8.49 -13.46 -7.49
C GLN A 133 -9.34 -12.27 -7.01
N LEU A 134 -8.70 -11.16 -6.65
CA LEU A 134 -9.40 -9.92 -6.29
C LEU A 134 -10.23 -9.38 -7.45
N GLY A 135 -9.67 -9.35 -8.66
CA GLY A 135 -10.39 -8.95 -9.87
C GLY A 135 -11.61 -9.83 -10.14
N SER A 136 -11.46 -11.15 -10.07
CA SER A 136 -12.56 -12.09 -10.28
C SER A 136 -13.68 -11.98 -9.24
N SER A 137 -13.38 -11.54 -8.01
CA SER A 137 -14.39 -11.34 -6.96
C SER A 137 -15.21 -10.05 -7.10
N GLN A 138 -14.76 -9.12 -7.96
CA GLN A 138 -15.40 -7.83 -8.20
C GLN A 138 -16.23 -7.81 -9.49
N LEU A 139 -16.24 -8.91 -10.25
CA LEU A 139 -17.06 -9.15 -11.44
C LEU A 139 -18.33 -9.92 -11.06
#